data_AF-A0A2H4X8L6-F1
#
_entry.id   AF-A0A2H4X8L6-F1
#
_cell.length_a   1.000
_cell.length_b   1.000
_cell.length_c   1.000
_cell.angle_alpha   90.00
_cell.angle_beta   90.00
_cell.angle_gamma   90.00
#
_symmetry.space_group_name_H-M   'P 1'
#
loop_
_entity.id
_entity.type
_entity.pdbx_description
1 polymer ?
#
loop_
_entity_poly.entity_id
_entity_poly.type
_entity_poly.pdbx_seq_one_letter_code
_entity_poly.pdbx_strand_id
1 'polypeptide(L)'
;SMANISLCGSCNKGYKLYRGRCEAQNVDSERSEQFMSLETELDFQDLELRYLLQKMDSRLHVHTTFISNEIRLDTFFDPRWRKRMSLTLKSNKNRVEFIHMVIGMSMRICQARNTTLDPSFFVYVNPFSGSHSEGWSMPFGEHGYPRWEKTRLQNSQCFNWTLLLGNRWKTFFETVHIYLRSRARLPTLMRNETGQGPVDLSDPTKRQFYVKISEVQLYGYSLRFNPDLLRSAVQQVNQSYAQGGQFYSSSSVMLLMLDIRERINRLAPPV
;
A
#
# COMPACT_ATOMS: atom_id res chain seq x y z
N SER A 1 -48.31 10.05 -17.96
CA SER A 1 -48.77 9.24 -16.81
C SER A 1 -47.54 8.59 -16.19
N MET A 2 -47.37 8.74 -14.88
CA MET A 2 -46.14 8.41 -14.13
C MET A 2 -45.79 6.92 -14.21
N ALA A 3 -44.53 6.63 -14.54
CA ALA A 3 -43.96 5.29 -14.52
C ALA A 3 -43.80 4.81 -13.07
N ASN A 4 -44.79 4.06 -12.59
CA ASN A 4 -44.75 3.35 -11.32
C ASN A 4 -44.18 1.94 -11.58
N ILE A 5 -42.88 1.83 -11.86
CA ILE A 5 -42.17 0.55 -11.70
C ILE A 5 -41.84 0.45 -10.22
N SER A 6 -42.62 -0.35 -9.51
CA SER A 6 -42.30 -0.79 -8.16
C SER A 6 -40.90 -1.39 -8.15
N LEU A 7 -39.96 -0.69 -7.49
CA LEU A 7 -38.61 -1.15 -7.14
C LEU A 7 -38.67 -2.28 -6.09
N CYS A 8 -39.40 -3.36 -6.36
CA CYS A 8 -39.46 -4.53 -5.50
C CYS A 8 -38.25 -5.43 -5.75
N GLY A 9 -37.07 -4.97 -5.30
CA GLY A 9 -35.92 -5.83 -5.11
C GLY A 9 -35.85 -6.24 -3.63
N SER A 10 -35.79 -7.55 -3.35
CA SER A 10 -35.36 -8.01 -2.03
C SER A 10 -33.85 -8.22 -2.06
N CYS A 11 -33.19 -7.81 -0.99
CA CYS A 11 -31.78 -8.12 -0.78
C CYS A 11 -31.66 -9.36 0.10
N ASN A 12 -30.53 -10.07 -0.03
CA ASN A 12 -30.23 -11.17 0.88
C ASN A 12 -30.31 -10.69 2.33
N LYS A 13 -30.73 -11.59 3.25
CA LYS A 13 -30.88 -11.27 4.67
C LYS A 13 -29.57 -10.67 5.21
N GLY A 14 -29.66 -9.49 5.83
CA GLY A 14 -28.50 -8.70 6.25
C GLY A 14 -28.10 -7.57 5.29
N TYR A 15 -28.82 -7.41 4.18
CA TYR A 15 -28.66 -6.28 3.26
C TYR A 15 -29.99 -5.53 3.12
N LYS A 16 -29.93 -4.20 3.00
CA LYS A 16 -31.07 -3.32 2.74
C LYS A 16 -30.94 -2.75 1.34
N LEU A 17 -32.05 -2.69 0.60
CA LEU A 17 -32.08 -2.04 -0.70
C LEU A 17 -32.01 -0.51 -0.51
N TYR A 18 -30.90 0.09 -0.92
CA TYR A 18 -30.70 1.54 -0.94
C TYR A 18 -30.33 1.98 -2.36
N ARG A 19 -31.11 2.91 -2.94
CA ARG A 19 -30.93 3.43 -4.31
C ARG A 19 -30.73 2.35 -5.39
N GLY A 20 -31.43 1.22 -5.27
CA GLY A 20 -31.36 0.12 -6.24
C GLY A 20 -30.14 -0.80 -6.09
N ARG A 21 -29.36 -0.67 -5.01
CA ARG A 21 -28.27 -1.58 -4.64
C ARG A 21 -28.51 -2.18 -3.26
N CYS A 22 -28.07 -3.42 -3.08
CA CYS A 22 -28.08 -4.06 -1.77
C CYS A 22 -26.86 -3.61 -0.97
N GLU A 23 -27.09 -2.81 0.06
CA GLU A 23 -26.07 -2.37 1.01
C GLU A 23 -26.20 -3.15 2.30
N ALA A 24 -25.10 -3.44 3.01
CA ALA A 24 -25.18 -4.13 4.30
C ALA A 24 -26.08 -3.33 5.25
N GLN A 25 -26.98 -4.03 5.97
CA GLN A 25 -27.85 -3.40 6.95
C GLN A 25 -26.96 -2.81 8.05
N ASN A 26 -26.96 -1.47 8.19
CA ASN A 26 -26.09 -0.71 9.10
C ASN A 26 -25.89 -1.44 10.43
N VAL A 27 -24.71 -2.03 10.56
CA VAL A 27 -24.18 -2.44 11.85
C VAL A 27 -23.74 -1.15 12.52
N ASP A 28 -24.09 -1.02 13.80
CA ASP A 28 -23.58 0.07 14.64
C ASP A 28 -22.05 0.14 14.50
N SER A 29 -21.53 1.17 13.84
CA SER A 29 -20.12 1.31 13.51
C SER A 29 -19.25 1.31 14.76
N GLU A 30 -19.79 1.74 15.90
CA GLU A 30 -19.13 1.67 17.20
C GLU A 30 -18.75 0.24 17.61
N ARG A 31 -19.45 -0.78 17.09
CA ARG A 31 -19.13 -2.19 17.33
C ARG A 31 -18.02 -2.70 16.42
N SER A 32 -17.87 -2.22 15.18
CA SER A 32 -16.75 -2.64 14.30
C SER A 32 -15.42 -2.03 14.73
N GLU A 33 -15.46 -0.81 15.29
CA GLU A 33 -14.30 -0.14 15.88
C GLU A 33 -13.66 -0.93 17.04
N GLN A 34 -14.42 -1.82 17.71
CA GLN A 34 -13.89 -2.71 18.76
C GLN A 34 -12.93 -3.78 18.22
N PHE A 35 -13.07 -4.15 16.94
CA PHE A 35 -12.24 -5.15 16.27
C PHE A 35 -11.05 -4.51 15.57
N MET A 36 -11.33 -3.41 14.85
CA MET A 36 -10.35 -2.65 14.10
C MET A 36 -10.85 -1.22 13.95
N SER A 37 -10.08 -0.26 14.46
CA SER A 37 -10.42 1.15 14.32
C SER A 37 -9.87 1.70 13.01
N LEU A 38 -10.72 1.87 12.01
CA LEU A 38 -10.32 2.24 10.64
C LEU A 38 -10.31 3.75 10.41
N GLU A 39 -11.02 4.49 11.26
CA GLU A 39 -11.03 5.95 11.31
C GLU A 39 -10.12 6.39 12.45
N THR A 40 -9.09 7.17 12.14
CA THR A 40 -8.11 7.59 13.16
C THR A 40 -7.87 9.09 13.12
N GLU A 41 -7.31 9.63 14.20
CA GLU A 41 -6.80 11.01 14.26
C GLU A 41 -5.71 11.30 13.19
N LEU A 42 -5.21 10.27 12.52
CA LEU A 42 -4.21 10.35 11.45
C LEU A 42 -4.82 10.30 10.04
N ASP A 43 -6.14 10.37 9.91
CA ASP A 43 -6.83 10.63 8.64
C ASP A 43 -6.80 12.12 8.30
N PHE A 44 -5.59 12.64 8.13
CA PHE A 44 -5.34 14.01 7.69
C PHE A 44 -6.01 14.26 6.34
N GLN A 45 -6.44 15.50 6.11
CA GLN A 45 -6.83 15.91 4.76
C GLN A 45 -5.63 15.75 3.82
N ASP A 46 -5.87 15.35 2.56
CA ASP A 46 -4.80 15.07 1.61
C ASP A 46 -3.82 16.25 1.43
N LEU A 47 -4.28 17.49 1.60
CA LEU A 47 -3.43 18.69 1.56
C LEU A 47 -2.45 18.76 2.75
N GLU A 48 -2.94 18.48 3.96
CA GLU A 48 -2.10 18.42 5.15
C GLU A 48 -1.12 17.24 5.06
N LEU A 49 -1.61 16.07 4.66
CA LEU A 49 -0.77 14.90 4.46
C LEU A 49 0.35 15.17 3.44
N ARG A 50 0.03 15.84 2.33
CA ARG A 50 1.04 16.27 1.35
C ARG A 50 2.12 17.13 1.98
N TYR A 51 1.74 18.11 2.79
CA TYR A 51 2.68 18.98 3.49
C TYR A 51 3.58 18.17 4.43
N LEU A 52 3.00 17.27 5.23
CA LEU A 52 3.74 16.42 6.16
C LEU A 52 4.72 15.47 5.45
N LEU A 53 4.31 14.84 4.35
CA LEU A 53 5.18 13.98 3.54
C LEU A 53 6.35 14.76 2.92
N GLN A 54 6.10 15.97 2.41
CA GLN A 54 7.15 16.83 1.86
C GLN A 54 8.16 17.27 2.92
N LYS A 55 7.70 17.44 4.17
CA LYS A 55 8.55 17.76 5.33
C LYS A 55 9.21 16.54 5.95
N MET A 56 8.89 15.32 5.49
CA MET A 56 9.35 14.06 6.09
C MET A 56 9.05 14.01 7.59
N ASP A 57 7.83 14.40 7.97
CA ASP A 57 7.42 14.49 9.37
C ASP A 57 7.49 13.11 10.05
N SER A 58 8.14 13.05 11.22
CA SER A 58 8.40 11.81 11.95
C SER A 58 7.14 11.15 12.51
N ARG A 59 6.03 11.91 12.66
CA ARG A 59 4.75 11.35 13.12
C ARG A 59 4.16 10.33 12.16
N LEU A 60 4.49 10.46 10.87
CA LEU A 60 4.03 9.56 9.83
C LEU A 60 5.02 8.41 9.56
N HIS A 61 6.17 8.39 10.24
CA HIS A 61 7.24 7.45 9.94
C HIS A 61 6.90 6.04 10.42
N VAL A 62 6.86 5.07 9.48
CA VAL A 62 6.73 3.65 9.84
C VAL A 62 8.09 2.96 9.77
N HIS A 63 8.48 2.32 10.87
CA HIS A 63 9.75 1.61 10.96
C HIS A 63 9.71 0.32 10.14
N THR A 64 10.45 0.30 9.03
CA THR A 64 10.56 -0.83 8.11
C THR A 64 12.02 -1.21 7.89
N THR A 65 12.25 -2.46 7.52
CA THR A 65 13.56 -2.98 7.14
C THR A 65 13.67 -2.98 5.62
N PHE A 66 14.69 -2.28 5.11
CA PHE A 66 15.04 -2.34 3.69
C PHE A 66 15.72 -3.68 3.35
N ILE A 67 15.23 -4.35 2.32
CA ILE A 67 15.74 -5.63 1.84
C ILE A 67 15.93 -5.55 0.32
N SER A 68 17.15 -5.79 -0.14
CA SER A 68 17.45 -5.99 -1.57
C SER A 68 18.74 -6.78 -1.73
N ASN A 69 18.75 -7.68 -2.72
CA ASN A 69 19.97 -8.41 -3.12
C ASN A 69 20.75 -7.68 -4.21
N GLU A 70 20.15 -6.65 -4.83
CA GLU A 70 20.69 -6.00 -6.03
C GLU A 70 21.04 -4.52 -5.81
N ILE A 71 20.41 -3.87 -4.84
CA ILE A 71 20.61 -2.46 -4.52
C ILE A 71 21.06 -2.37 -3.07
N ARG A 72 22.15 -1.66 -2.84
CA ARG A 72 22.58 -1.24 -1.51
C ARG A 72 22.30 0.25 -1.38
N LEU A 73 21.69 0.65 -0.27
CA LEU A 73 21.51 2.07 0.04
C LEU A 73 22.88 2.77 0.06
N ASP A 74 22.88 4.04 -0.32
CA ASP A 74 24.07 4.88 -0.45
C ASP A 74 25.18 4.35 -1.38
N THR A 75 24.86 3.39 -2.25
CA THR A 75 25.78 2.88 -3.28
C THR A 75 25.23 3.17 -4.67
N PHE A 76 26.10 3.60 -5.59
CA PHE A 76 25.72 3.78 -7.00
C PHE A 76 25.50 2.43 -7.69
N PHE A 77 24.44 2.32 -8.48
CA PHE A 77 24.10 1.13 -9.25
C PHE A 77 23.52 1.50 -10.63
N ASP A 78 23.58 0.55 -11.56
CA ASP A 78 23.06 0.73 -12.92
C ASP A 78 21.54 0.50 -12.95
N PRO A 79 20.71 1.53 -13.22
CA PRO A 79 19.26 1.42 -13.27
C PRO A 79 18.74 0.83 -14.58
N ARG A 80 19.60 0.57 -15.58
CA ARG A 80 19.17 0.06 -16.90
C ARG A 80 18.52 -1.31 -16.80
N TRP A 81 18.99 -2.13 -15.87
CA TRP A 81 18.44 -3.45 -15.60
C TRP A 81 17.29 -3.39 -14.61
N ARG A 82 16.38 -4.37 -14.69
CA ARG A 82 15.30 -4.50 -13.69
C ARG A 82 15.93 -4.75 -12.33
N LYS A 83 15.51 -4.01 -11.32
CA LYS A 83 15.94 -4.17 -9.94
C LYS A 83 14.75 -4.33 -9.02
N ARG A 84 14.91 -5.15 -7.98
CA ARG A 84 13.90 -5.31 -6.93
C ARG A 84 14.45 -4.91 -5.57
N MET A 85 13.66 -4.14 -4.84
CA MET A 85 13.85 -3.87 -3.42
C MET A 85 12.52 -3.98 -2.69
N SER A 86 12.57 -4.10 -1.38
CA SER A 86 11.37 -4.14 -0.54
C SER A 86 11.61 -3.48 0.79
N LEU A 87 10.52 -2.94 1.35
CA LEU A 87 10.46 -2.46 2.72
C LEU A 87 9.49 -3.37 3.45
N THR A 88 9.97 -4.06 4.47
CA THR A 88 9.15 -4.99 5.24
C THR A 88 9.07 -4.53 6.68
N LEU A 89 7.92 -4.67 7.31
CA LEU A 89 7.83 -4.48 8.74
C LEU A 89 8.62 -5.59 9.42
N LYS A 90 9.41 -5.24 10.44
CA LYS A 90 10.16 -6.22 11.24
C LYS A 90 9.23 -7.09 12.12
N SER A 91 7.91 -6.94 12.00
CA SER A 91 6.92 -7.56 12.87
C SER A 91 6.43 -8.88 12.30
N ASN A 92 7.18 -9.95 12.56
CA ASN A 92 6.59 -11.28 12.69
C ASN A 92 7.25 -12.08 13.81
N LYS A 93 7.40 -11.44 14.98
CA LYS A 93 7.96 -12.07 16.17
C LYS A 93 7.25 -11.72 17.49
N ASN A 94 6.00 -11.19 17.52
CA ASN A 94 5.04 -11.34 18.64
C ASN A 94 3.89 -10.29 18.79
N ARG A 95 3.57 -9.39 17.83
CA ARG A 95 2.44 -8.45 18.04
C ARG A 95 1.41 -8.47 16.91
N VAL A 96 0.57 -9.51 16.94
CA VAL A 96 -0.66 -9.64 16.12
C VAL A 96 -1.74 -8.60 16.46
N GLU A 97 -1.47 -7.70 17.41
CA GLU A 97 -2.42 -6.68 17.88
C GLU A 97 -2.42 -5.40 17.02
N PHE A 98 -1.56 -5.32 16.00
CA PHE A 98 -1.48 -4.15 15.13
C PHE A 98 -1.49 -4.54 13.66
N ILE A 99 -2.20 -3.75 12.88
CA ILE A 99 -2.18 -3.77 11.41
C ILE A 99 -1.67 -2.41 10.95
N HIS A 100 -0.91 -2.38 9.86
CA HIS A 100 -0.24 -1.17 9.43
C HIS A 100 -0.81 -0.67 8.10
N MET A 101 -1.11 0.62 8.06
CA MET A 101 -1.56 1.31 6.86
C MET A 101 -0.44 2.14 6.27
N VAL A 102 -0.26 2.06 4.96
CA VAL A 102 0.60 2.97 4.19
C VAL A 102 -0.26 4.08 3.59
N ILE A 103 0.21 5.31 3.73
CA ILE A 103 -0.43 6.52 3.17
C ILE A 103 0.51 7.27 2.20
N GLY A 104 1.79 6.89 2.17
CA GLY A 104 2.75 7.44 1.23
C GLY A 104 4.13 6.80 1.36
N MET A 105 5.03 7.19 0.45
CA MET A 105 6.44 6.79 0.49
C MET A 105 7.32 7.87 -0.13
N SER A 106 8.58 7.92 0.29
CA SER A 106 9.58 8.77 -0.36
C SER A 106 10.90 8.05 -0.60
N MET A 107 11.58 8.41 -1.67
CA MET A 107 12.92 7.92 -2.01
C MET A 107 13.82 9.11 -2.32
N ARG A 108 15.03 9.12 -1.76
CA ARG A 108 16.05 10.09 -2.14
C ARG A 108 16.98 9.46 -3.16
N ILE A 109 16.94 9.97 -4.38
CA ILE A 109 17.69 9.43 -5.52
C ILE A 109 18.66 10.47 -6.02
N CYS A 110 19.94 10.13 -5.99
CA CYS A 110 21.02 10.93 -6.52
C CYS A 110 21.49 10.40 -7.87
N GLN A 111 21.62 11.29 -8.83
CA GLN A 111 22.12 11.00 -10.15
C GLN A 111 23.61 11.28 -10.23
N ALA A 112 24.36 10.43 -10.92
CA ALA A 112 25.70 10.79 -11.36
C ALA A 112 25.61 11.97 -12.35
N ARG A 113 26.66 12.79 -12.43
CA ARG A 113 26.64 13.99 -13.29
C ARG A 113 26.22 13.62 -14.72
N ASN A 114 25.25 14.36 -15.26
CA ASN A 114 24.72 14.28 -16.63
C ASN A 114 23.78 13.10 -16.95
N THR A 115 23.25 12.36 -15.98
CA THR A 115 22.21 11.35 -16.28
C THR A 115 20.86 12.04 -16.53
N THR A 116 20.18 11.78 -17.64
CA THR A 116 18.78 12.20 -17.89
C THR A 116 17.77 11.08 -17.73
N LEU A 117 18.22 9.89 -17.29
CA LEU A 117 17.37 8.73 -17.10
C LEU A 117 16.59 8.83 -15.80
N ASP A 118 15.29 9.08 -15.93
CA ASP A 118 14.36 8.95 -14.83
C ASP A 118 13.93 7.47 -14.66
N PRO A 119 14.20 6.87 -13.49
CA PRO A 119 13.74 5.52 -13.21
C PRO A 119 12.22 5.49 -13.14
N SER A 120 11.61 4.42 -13.68
CA SER A 120 10.20 4.14 -13.43
C SER A 120 10.06 3.12 -12.31
N PHE A 121 9.13 3.40 -11.40
CA PHE A 121 8.87 2.58 -10.22
C PHE A 121 7.50 1.95 -10.33
N PHE A 122 7.46 0.63 -10.12
CA PHE A 122 6.24 -0.11 -9.88
C PHE A 122 6.23 -0.58 -8.45
N VAL A 123 5.07 -0.52 -7.81
CA VAL A 123 4.93 -0.89 -6.42
C VAL A 123 3.88 -1.97 -6.31
N TYR A 124 4.25 -3.02 -5.60
CA TYR A 124 3.38 -4.10 -5.25
C TYR A 124 3.30 -4.18 -3.73
N VAL A 125 2.09 -4.05 -3.20
CA VAL A 125 1.85 -4.04 -1.76
C VAL A 125 1.35 -5.42 -1.36
N ASN A 126 2.06 -6.04 -0.42
CA ASN A 126 1.62 -7.26 0.22
C ASN A 126 1.12 -6.91 1.64
N PRO A 127 -0.20 -7.03 1.92
CA PRO A 127 -0.75 -6.74 3.23
C PRO A 127 -0.37 -7.78 4.29
N PHE A 128 -0.10 -9.04 3.90
CA PHE A 128 0.14 -10.14 4.84
C PHE A 128 1.20 -11.13 4.29
N SER A 129 2.26 -11.39 5.05
CA SER A 129 3.45 -12.16 4.63
C SER A 129 3.18 -13.63 4.28
N GLY A 130 2.02 -14.17 4.66
CA GLY A 130 1.67 -15.58 4.42
C GLY A 130 1.31 -15.91 2.97
N SER A 131 0.83 -14.94 2.18
CA SER A 131 0.40 -15.20 0.80
C SER A 131 0.66 -14.03 -0.16
N HIS A 132 1.41 -14.29 -1.22
CA HIS A 132 1.52 -13.39 -2.37
C HIS A 132 0.25 -13.36 -3.23
N SER A 133 -0.76 -14.20 -2.94
CA SER A 133 -2.02 -14.19 -3.70
C SER A 133 -2.92 -12.99 -3.36
N GLU A 134 -2.70 -12.36 -2.21
CA GLU A 134 -3.58 -11.29 -1.69
C GLU A 134 -2.99 -9.89 -1.84
N GLY A 135 -1.75 -9.77 -2.33
CA GLY A 135 -1.16 -8.47 -2.63
C GLY A 135 -1.59 -7.95 -4.00
N TRP A 136 -1.52 -6.63 -4.16
CA TRP A 136 -1.93 -5.94 -5.39
C TRP A 136 -0.83 -5.03 -5.92
N SER A 137 -0.81 -4.89 -7.25
CA SER A 137 -0.02 -3.85 -7.92
C SER A 137 -0.82 -2.57 -7.93
N MET A 138 -0.22 -1.49 -7.44
CA MET A 138 -0.86 -0.17 -7.51
C MET A 138 -0.65 0.41 -8.92
N PRO A 139 -1.71 0.82 -9.64
CA PRO A 139 -1.61 1.34 -11.01
C PRO A 139 -1.17 2.81 -11.02
N PHE A 140 0.00 3.08 -10.42
CA PHE A 140 0.56 4.42 -10.33
C PHE A 140 0.83 5.02 -11.71
N GLY A 141 0.45 6.28 -11.91
CA GLY A 141 0.53 6.93 -13.21
C GLY A 141 -0.76 6.89 -14.03
N GLU A 142 -1.65 5.94 -13.76
CA GLU A 142 -2.93 5.80 -14.47
C GLU A 142 -3.94 6.88 -14.07
N HIS A 143 -5.04 6.99 -14.83
CA HIS A 143 -6.03 8.03 -14.60
C HIS A 143 -6.70 7.85 -13.21
N GLY A 144 -6.69 8.90 -12.39
CA GLY A 144 -7.25 8.88 -11.04
C GLY A 144 -6.33 8.29 -9.96
N TYR A 145 -5.21 7.67 -10.33
CA TYR A 145 -4.26 7.06 -9.39
C TYR A 145 -3.07 7.96 -9.05
N PRO A 146 -2.42 7.74 -7.89
CA PRO A 146 -1.26 8.51 -7.46
C PRO A 146 -0.10 8.46 -8.46
N ARG A 147 0.70 9.52 -8.46
CA ARG A 147 1.92 9.63 -9.25
C ARG A 147 3.09 10.00 -8.36
N TRP A 148 4.27 9.58 -8.80
CA TRP A 148 5.51 10.03 -8.18
C TRP A 148 5.75 11.51 -8.48
N GLU A 149 5.90 12.31 -7.43
CA GLU A 149 6.31 13.70 -7.50
C GLU A 149 7.82 13.79 -7.28
N LYS A 150 8.52 14.40 -8.23
CA LYS A 150 9.96 14.59 -8.21
C LYS A 150 10.29 16.03 -7.82
N THR A 151 10.98 16.22 -6.70
CA THR A 151 11.44 17.54 -6.23
C THR A 151 12.96 17.55 -6.12
N ARG A 152 13.61 18.54 -6.74
CA ARG A 152 15.08 18.67 -6.69
C ARG A 152 15.52 19.19 -5.33
N LEU A 153 16.54 18.56 -4.75
CA LEU A 153 17.19 19.05 -3.53
C LEU A 153 18.19 20.17 -3.89
N GLN A 154 18.15 21.26 -3.12
CA GLN A 154 18.98 22.44 -3.35
C GLN A 154 20.47 22.07 -3.48
N ASN A 155 21.14 22.65 -4.47
CA ASN A 155 22.58 22.50 -4.73
C ASN A 155 23.09 21.05 -4.86
N SER A 156 22.23 20.12 -5.27
CA SER A 156 22.62 18.72 -5.46
C SER A 156 22.10 18.13 -6.79
N GLN A 157 22.64 16.95 -7.14
CA GLN A 157 22.10 16.07 -8.18
C GLN A 157 21.11 15.05 -7.60
N CYS A 158 20.55 15.36 -6.43
CA CYS A 158 19.63 14.49 -5.72
C CYS A 158 18.20 15.04 -5.81
N PHE A 159 17.26 14.11 -5.87
CA PHE A 159 15.84 14.37 -5.96
C PHE A 159 15.11 13.57 -4.90
N ASN A 160 14.14 14.20 -4.25
CA ASN A 160 13.13 13.50 -3.48
C ASN A 160 12.03 13.06 -4.45
N TRP A 161 11.78 11.76 -4.46
CA TRP A 161 10.66 11.14 -5.14
C TRP A 161 9.62 10.81 -4.09
N THR A 162 8.50 11.50 -4.08
CA THR A 162 7.43 11.31 -3.09
C THR A 162 6.19 10.77 -3.79
N LEU A 163 5.56 9.79 -3.16
CA LEU A 163 4.30 9.22 -3.60
C LEU A 163 3.29 9.39 -2.48
N LEU A 164 2.26 10.19 -2.74
CA LEU A 164 1.14 10.41 -1.83
C LEU A 164 -0.01 9.50 -2.22
N LEU A 165 -0.38 8.56 -1.36
CA LEU A 165 -1.59 7.73 -1.58
C LEU A 165 -2.85 8.49 -1.13
N GLY A 166 -2.74 9.26 -0.04
CA GLY A 166 -3.89 9.98 0.52
C GLY A 166 -4.93 9.05 1.13
N ASN A 167 -6.04 9.62 1.57
CA ASN A 167 -7.14 8.84 2.16
C ASN A 167 -7.84 7.95 1.13
N ARG A 168 -7.72 8.29 -0.16
CA ARG A 168 -8.37 7.52 -1.24
C ARG A 168 -7.67 6.21 -1.55
N TRP A 169 -6.34 6.19 -1.47
CA TRP A 169 -5.52 5.04 -1.90
C TRP A 169 -4.67 4.45 -0.77
N LYS A 170 -4.92 4.88 0.49
CA LYS A 170 -4.30 4.28 1.67
C LYS A 170 -4.65 2.80 1.74
N THR A 171 -3.70 1.99 2.18
CA THR A 171 -3.89 0.54 2.12
C THR A 171 -3.05 -0.21 3.15
N PHE A 172 -3.41 -1.45 3.44
CA PHE A 172 -2.65 -2.28 4.38
C PHE A 172 -1.34 -2.74 3.79
N PHE A 173 -0.33 -2.86 4.63
CA PHE A 173 0.94 -3.43 4.22
C PHE A 173 1.62 -4.19 5.37
N GLU A 174 2.29 -5.26 4.99
CA GLU A 174 3.39 -5.84 5.75
C GLU A 174 4.70 -5.69 4.99
N THR A 175 4.64 -5.90 3.67
CA THR A 175 5.78 -5.72 2.78
C THR A 175 5.39 -4.92 1.55
N VAL A 176 6.15 -3.87 1.25
CA VAL A 176 6.02 -3.09 0.02
C VAL A 176 7.20 -3.44 -0.88
N HIS A 177 6.92 -4.07 -2.01
CA HIS A 177 7.90 -4.36 -3.04
C HIS A 177 7.96 -3.21 -4.04
N ILE A 178 9.17 -2.71 -4.30
CA ILE A 178 9.43 -1.65 -5.26
C ILE A 178 10.30 -2.24 -6.37
N TYR A 179 9.77 -2.20 -7.59
CA TYR A 179 10.45 -2.62 -8.81
C TYR A 179 10.89 -1.38 -9.57
N LEU A 180 12.20 -1.30 -9.82
CA LEU A 180 12.78 -0.29 -10.70
C LEU A 180 12.90 -0.88 -12.10
N ARG A 181 12.40 -0.13 -13.08
CA ARG A 181 12.58 -0.40 -14.50
C ARG A 181 13.05 0.88 -15.18
N SER A 182 14.18 0.85 -15.88
CA SER A 182 14.54 1.96 -16.77
C SER A 182 13.76 1.85 -18.08
N ARG A 183 13.30 3.00 -18.60
CA ARG A 183 12.68 3.11 -19.94
C ARG A 183 13.72 3.26 -21.06
N ALA A 184 15.02 3.17 -20.78
CA ALA A 184 16.05 3.28 -21.79
C ALA A 184 15.92 2.15 -22.83
N ARG A 185 15.67 2.51 -24.09
CA ARG A 185 15.96 1.62 -25.23
C ARG A 185 17.47 1.42 -25.26
N LEU A 186 17.95 0.34 -24.66
CA LEU A 186 19.35 -0.07 -24.78
C LEU A 186 19.66 -0.32 -26.27
N PRO A 187 20.74 0.27 -26.82
CA PRO A 187 21.27 -0.16 -28.11
C PRO A 187 21.59 -1.66 -28.06
N THR A 188 21.28 -2.38 -29.13
CA THR A 188 21.39 -3.85 -29.25
C THR A 188 22.76 -4.42 -28.86
N LEU A 189 23.82 -3.62 -28.95
CA LEU A 189 25.19 -3.99 -28.59
C LEU A 189 25.45 -4.14 -27.08
N MET A 190 24.65 -3.50 -26.22
CA MET A 190 24.86 -3.48 -24.76
C MET A 190 24.05 -4.54 -24.00
N ARG A 191 23.40 -5.47 -24.71
CA ARG A 191 22.51 -6.50 -24.13
C ARG A 191 23.29 -7.65 -23.46
N ASN A 192 24.58 -7.78 -23.73
CA ASN A 192 25.40 -8.94 -23.33
C ASN A 192 26.22 -8.74 -22.04
N GLU A 193 26.28 -7.53 -21.47
CA GLU A 193 26.97 -7.31 -20.20
C GLU A 193 26.00 -7.46 -19.02
N THR A 194 25.97 -8.65 -18.42
CA THR A 194 25.34 -8.91 -17.12
C THR A 194 26.12 -8.20 -16.02
N GLY A 195 25.94 -6.88 -15.89
CA GLY A 195 26.61 -6.04 -14.90
C GLY A 195 26.13 -6.30 -13.47
N GLN A 196 26.69 -7.33 -12.82
CA GLN A 196 26.47 -7.65 -11.41
C GLN A 196 27.68 -7.33 -10.51
N GLY A 197 28.72 -6.66 -11.04
CA GLY A 197 29.90 -6.27 -10.27
C GLY A 197 29.81 -4.89 -9.62
N PRO A 198 30.64 -4.60 -8.59
CA PRO A 198 30.80 -3.26 -8.04
C PRO A 198 31.21 -2.28 -9.14
N VAL A 199 30.55 -1.11 -9.16
CA VAL A 199 30.69 -0.12 -10.21
C VAL A 199 32.04 0.58 -10.09
N ASP A 200 32.90 0.42 -11.11
CA ASP A 200 34.08 1.25 -11.23
C ASP A 200 33.68 2.67 -11.67
N LEU A 201 33.58 3.54 -10.66
CA LEU A 201 33.26 4.95 -10.87
C LEU A 201 34.46 5.73 -11.39
N SER A 202 35.63 5.16 -11.68
CA SER A 202 36.75 5.93 -12.23
C SER A 202 36.50 6.37 -13.69
N ASP A 203 35.74 5.59 -14.46
CA ASP A 203 35.45 5.83 -15.87
C ASP A 203 34.26 6.79 -16.09
N PRO A 204 34.47 7.99 -16.66
CA PRO A 204 33.42 8.98 -16.88
C PRO A 204 32.34 8.55 -17.89
N THR A 205 32.63 7.61 -18.80
CA THR A 205 31.63 7.08 -19.75
C THR A 205 30.66 6.13 -19.06
N LYS A 206 31.15 5.33 -18.10
CA LYS A 206 30.33 4.48 -17.26
C LYS A 206 29.44 5.32 -16.34
N ARG A 207 29.95 6.43 -15.77
CA ARG A 207 29.19 7.32 -14.86
C ARG A 207 27.85 7.83 -15.40
N GLN A 208 27.65 7.96 -16.71
CA GLN A 208 26.48 8.62 -17.32
C GLN A 208 25.12 7.99 -17.00
N PHE A 209 25.07 6.76 -16.49
CA PHE A 209 23.81 6.05 -16.25
C PHE A 209 23.59 5.67 -14.79
N TYR A 210 24.55 5.91 -13.89
CA TYR A 210 24.46 5.45 -12.51
C TYR A 210 23.59 6.34 -11.62
N VAL A 211 22.82 5.68 -10.77
CA VAL A 211 22.01 6.34 -9.73
C VAL A 211 22.33 5.73 -8.37
N LYS A 212 22.13 6.52 -7.32
CA LYS A 212 22.28 6.12 -5.92
C LYS A 212 20.96 6.37 -5.22
N ILE A 213 20.41 5.36 -4.56
CA ILE A 213 19.28 5.55 -3.64
C ILE A 213 19.88 5.72 -2.25
N SER A 214 19.82 6.93 -1.71
CA SER A 214 20.37 7.23 -0.38
C SER A 214 19.42 6.78 0.72
N GLU A 215 18.12 6.94 0.51
CA GLU A 215 17.10 6.71 1.53
C GLU A 215 15.80 6.27 0.87
N VAL A 216 15.09 5.36 1.55
CA VAL A 216 13.75 4.92 1.18
C VAL A 216 12.93 4.89 2.46
N GLN A 217 11.81 5.61 2.46
CA GLN A 217 10.96 5.80 3.61
C GLN A 217 9.51 5.47 3.30
N LEU A 218 8.85 4.74 4.19
CA LEU A 218 7.40 4.54 4.18
C LEU A 218 6.74 5.44 5.22
N TYR A 219 5.59 5.97 4.83
CA TYR A 219 4.74 6.78 5.69
C TYR A 219 3.39 6.13 5.88
N GLY A 220 2.87 6.21 7.09
CA GLY A 220 1.73 5.44 7.50
C GLY A 220 1.49 5.47 9.00
N TYR A 221 0.62 4.60 9.46
CA TYR A 221 0.26 4.47 10.86
C TYR A 221 -0.13 3.03 11.21
N SER A 222 -0.18 2.75 12.50
CA SER A 222 -0.58 1.43 13.01
C SER A 222 -1.97 1.51 13.63
N LEU A 223 -2.85 0.64 13.18
CA LEU A 223 -4.17 0.45 13.74
C LEU A 223 -4.13 -0.65 14.78
N ARG A 224 -4.86 -0.47 15.87
CA ARG A 224 -5.12 -1.55 16.82
C ARG A 224 -6.05 -2.58 16.17
N PHE A 225 -5.72 -3.83 16.36
CA PHE A 225 -6.49 -4.97 15.92
C PHE A 225 -6.61 -5.95 17.07
N ASN A 226 -7.82 -6.39 17.38
CA ASN A 226 -8.06 -7.35 18.45
C ASN A 226 -8.34 -8.75 17.87
N PRO A 227 -7.30 -9.60 17.72
CA PRO A 227 -7.46 -10.92 17.12
C PRO A 227 -8.32 -11.86 17.98
N ASP A 228 -8.35 -11.66 19.31
CA ASP A 228 -9.09 -12.52 20.22
C ASP A 228 -10.59 -12.22 20.18
N LEU A 229 -10.97 -10.93 20.10
CA LEU A 229 -12.36 -10.55 19.84
C LEU A 229 -12.82 -11.11 18.49
N LEU A 230 -12.02 -10.96 17.43
CA LEU A 230 -12.33 -11.53 16.13
C LEU A 230 -12.52 -13.06 16.19
N ARG A 231 -11.61 -13.77 16.87
CA ARG A 231 -11.69 -15.23 17.04
C ARG A 231 -12.95 -15.64 17.80
N SER A 232 -13.28 -14.95 18.89
CA SER A 232 -14.47 -15.22 19.69
C SER A 232 -15.76 -15.01 18.89
N ALA A 233 -15.81 -13.94 18.09
CA ALA A 233 -16.91 -13.63 17.20
C ALA A 233 -17.12 -14.72 16.14
N VAL A 234 -16.03 -15.20 15.51
CA VAL A 234 -16.09 -16.32 14.54
C VAL A 234 -16.57 -17.61 15.22
N GLN A 235 -16.11 -17.91 16.44
CA GLN A 235 -16.57 -19.08 17.19
C GLN A 235 -18.08 -19.03 17.50
N GLN A 236 -18.60 -17.85 17.86
CA GLN A 236 -20.04 -17.66 18.09
C GLN A 236 -20.87 -17.92 16.83
N VAL A 237 -20.40 -17.46 15.66
CA VAL A 237 -21.07 -17.75 14.38
C VAL A 237 -21.11 -19.26 14.10
N ASN A 238 -20.00 -19.95 14.31
CA ASN A 238 -19.90 -21.40 14.09
C ASN A 238 -20.80 -22.21 15.05
N GLN A 239 -20.86 -21.83 16.33
CA GLN A 239 -21.72 -22.49 17.32
C GLN A 239 -23.20 -22.36 16.97
N SER A 240 -23.63 -21.18 16.51
CA SER A 240 -25.01 -20.96 16.04
C SER A 240 -25.36 -21.81 14.82
N TYR A 241 -24.39 -22.05 13.92
CA TYR A 241 -24.57 -22.95 12.77
C TYR A 241 -24.75 -24.42 13.20
N ALA A 242 -23.99 -24.87 14.20
CA ALA A 242 -24.02 -26.26 14.66
C ALA A 242 -25.31 -26.62 15.42
N GLN A 243 -25.96 -25.65 16.06
CA GLN A 243 -27.15 -25.90 16.90
C GLN A 243 -28.50 -25.81 16.17
N GLY A 244 -28.52 -25.63 14.84
CA GLY A 244 -29.77 -25.55 14.06
C GLY A 244 -30.69 -24.38 14.45
N GLY A 245 -30.18 -23.44 15.26
CA GLY A 245 -30.92 -22.28 15.74
C GLY A 245 -31.22 -21.30 14.61
N GLN A 246 -32.40 -20.69 14.66
CA GLN A 246 -32.76 -19.62 13.74
C GLN A 246 -31.69 -18.51 13.78
N PHE A 247 -31.31 -18.04 12.58
CA PHE A 247 -30.30 -17.03 12.19
C PHE A 247 -30.14 -15.74 13.04
N TYR A 248 -30.92 -15.55 14.11
CA TYR A 248 -31.13 -14.26 14.77
C TYR A 248 -30.14 -13.90 15.88
N SER A 249 -29.38 -14.84 16.45
CA SER A 249 -28.28 -14.52 17.40
C SER A 249 -26.91 -14.33 16.71
N SER A 250 -26.71 -14.97 15.56
CA SER A 250 -25.49 -14.90 14.73
C SER A 250 -25.52 -13.81 13.65
N SER A 251 -26.68 -13.19 13.40
CA SER A 251 -26.84 -12.14 12.38
C SER A 251 -26.01 -10.90 12.68
N SER A 252 -25.93 -10.45 13.93
CA SER A 252 -25.19 -9.23 14.29
C SER A 252 -23.68 -9.37 14.08
N VAL A 253 -23.10 -10.50 14.49
CA VAL A 253 -21.67 -10.80 14.31
C VAL A 253 -21.34 -11.08 12.85
N MET A 254 -22.20 -11.80 12.13
CA MET A 254 -22.00 -12.01 10.69
C MET A 254 -22.05 -10.69 9.91
N LEU A 255 -23.02 -9.83 10.21
CA LEU A 255 -23.12 -8.51 9.59
C LEU A 255 -21.89 -7.65 9.89
N LEU A 256 -21.35 -7.74 11.11
CA LEU A 256 -20.14 -7.06 11.52
C LEU A 256 -18.91 -7.52 10.74
N MET A 257 -18.78 -8.83 10.51
CA MET A 257 -17.71 -9.39 9.68
C MET A 257 -17.84 -8.97 8.21
N LEU A 258 -19.07 -8.85 7.71
CA LEU A 258 -19.34 -8.35 6.36
C LEU A 258 -18.98 -6.86 6.23
N ASP A 259 -19.30 -6.04 7.23
CA ASP A 259 -18.89 -4.62 7.29
C ASP A 259 -17.37 -4.48 7.29
N ILE A 260 -16.66 -5.20 8.17
CA ILE A 260 -15.19 -5.21 8.22
C ILE A 260 -14.61 -5.63 6.86
N ARG A 261 -15.10 -6.72 6.27
CA ARG A 261 -14.65 -7.18 4.95
C ARG A 261 -14.88 -6.12 3.87
N GLU A 262 -16.05 -5.48 3.85
CA GLU A 262 -16.38 -4.46 2.88
C GLU A 262 -15.44 -3.25 3.02
N ARG A 263 -15.19 -2.78 4.25
CA ARG A 263 -14.26 -1.68 4.51
C ARG A 263 -12.83 -2.01 4.11
N ILE A 264 -12.34 -3.22 4.41
CA ILE A 264 -11.01 -3.69 3.99
C ILE A 264 -10.92 -3.72 2.46
N ASN A 265 -11.93 -4.25 1.77
CA ASN A 265 -11.94 -4.34 0.31
C ASN A 265 -11.91 -2.96 -0.37
N ARG A 266 -12.44 -1.91 0.27
CA ARG A 266 -12.36 -0.53 -0.25
C ARG A 266 -10.95 0.06 -0.21
N LEU A 267 -10.04 -0.52 0.59
CA LEU A 267 -8.63 -0.11 0.68
C LEU A 267 -7.76 -0.76 -0.42
N ALA A 268 -8.26 -1.80 -1.08
CA ALA A 268 -7.62 -2.35 -2.27
C ALA A 268 -8.03 -1.53 -3.50
N PRO A 269 -7.13 -1.27 -4.45
CA PRO A 269 -7.51 -0.65 -5.71
C PRO A 269 -8.54 -1.53 -6.44
N PRO A 270 -9.57 -0.94 -7.07
CA PRO A 270 -10.57 -1.70 -7.82
C PRO A 270 -9.90 -2.46 -8.98
N VAL A 271 -10.24 -3.74 -9.12
CA VAL A 271 -9.78 -4.64 -10.20
C VAL A 271 -10.63 -4.44 -11.44
#